data_AF-A0AAF0HCL1-F1
#
_entry.id   AF-A0AAF0HCL1-F1
#
_cell.length_a   1.000
_cell.length_b   1.000
_cell.length_c   1.000
_cell.angle_alpha   90.00
_cell.angle_beta   90.00
_cell.angle_gamma   90.00
#
_symmetry.space_group_name_H-M   'P 1'
#
loop_
_entity.id
_entity.type
_entity.pdbx_description
1 polymer ?
#
loop_
_entity_poly.entity_id
_entity_poly.type
_entity_poly.pdbx_seq_one_letter_code
_entity_poly.pdbx_strand_id
1 'polypeptide(L)'
;MQKAGGIIALIAGIFGVLAAIVTLMIGGIGARFEAEGASTVVGLGWGGIGFSFLTIILGAVAMGAKGKIPGVLLMLCAIAGAILGGTLVAVCMVLALIGGLLATIGTKKAIVVVV
;
A
#
# COMPACT_ATOMS: atom_id res chain seq x y z
N MET A 1 -10.79 5.45 16.06
CA MET A 1 -10.70 4.58 14.85
C MET A 1 -9.35 4.70 14.13
N GLN A 2 -8.62 5.81 14.30
CA GLN A 2 -7.37 6.07 13.59
C GLN A 2 -6.28 5.00 13.80
N LYS A 3 -6.07 4.57 15.06
CA LYS A 3 -5.12 3.49 15.37
C LYS A 3 -5.47 2.17 14.67
N ALA A 4 -6.75 1.81 14.65
CA ALA A 4 -7.22 0.60 13.96
C ALA A 4 -6.97 0.67 12.45
N GLY A 5 -7.25 1.83 11.82
CA GLY A 5 -6.96 2.04 10.40
C GLY A 5 -5.47 1.95 10.07
N GLY A 6 -4.61 2.54 10.91
CA GLY A 6 -3.16 2.43 10.76
C GLY A 6 -2.64 0.99 10.89
N ILE A 7 -3.16 0.21 11.85
CA ILE A 7 -2.82 -1.21 12.01
C ILE A 7 -3.25 -2.02 10.78
N ILE A 8 -4.46 -1.81 10.28
CA ILE A 8 -4.96 -2.49 9.07
C ILE A 8 -4.05 -2.18 7.88
N ALA A 9 -3.68 -0.91 7.69
CA ALA A 9 -2.78 -0.52 6.60
C ALA A 9 -1.37 -1.12 6.76
N LEU A 10 -0.87 -1.25 7.99
CA LEU A 10 0.43 -1.84 8.28
C LEU A 10 0.44 -3.34 7.97
N ILE A 11 -0.60 -4.07 8.40
CA ILE A 11 -0.78 -5.49 8.05
C ILE A 11 -0.91 -5.64 6.53
N ALA A 12 -1.76 -4.83 5.90
CA ALA A 12 -1.95 -4.84 4.45
C ALA A 12 -0.63 -4.59 3.70
N GLY A 13 0.19 -3.64 4.16
CA GLY A 13 1.51 -3.38 3.59
C GLY A 13 2.48 -4.55 3.74
N ILE A 14 2.52 -5.22 4.90
CA ILE A 14 3.36 -6.41 5.09
C ILE A 14 2.94 -7.54 4.14
N PHE A 15 1.64 -7.82 4.04
CA PHE A 15 1.12 -8.78 3.06
C PHE A 15 1.41 -8.36 1.62
N GLY A 16 1.38 -7.06 1.33
CA GLY A 16 1.75 -6.51 0.03
C GLY A 16 3.22 -6.78 -0.33
N VAL A 17 4.15 -6.67 0.63
CA VAL A 17 5.56 -7.04 0.40
C VAL A 17 5.70 -8.52 0.09
N LEU A 18 5.03 -9.39 0.86
CA LEU A 18 5.03 -10.84 0.60
C LEU A 18 4.46 -11.17 -0.79
N ALA A 19 3.35 -10.53 -1.14
CA ALA A 19 2.72 -10.68 -2.44
C ALA A 19 3.65 -10.23 -3.58
N ALA A 20 4.37 -9.12 -3.38
CA ALA A 20 5.34 -8.60 -4.34
C ALA A 20 6.55 -9.54 -4.50
N ILE A 21 7.03 -10.17 -3.42
CA ILE A 21 8.09 -11.18 -3.49
C ILE A 21 7.63 -12.37 -4.32
N VAL A 22 6.40 -12.86 -4.13
CA VAL A 22 5.85 -13.96 -4.94
C VAL A 22 5.74 -13.54 -6.41
N THR A 23 5.27 -12.32 -6.69
CA THR A 23 5.24 -11.76 -8.06
C THR A 23 6.64 -11.72 -8.68
N LEU A 24 7.66 -11.29 -7.94
CA LEU A 24 9.05 -11.30 -8.40
C LEU A 24 9.59 -12.72 -8.63
N MET A 25 9.24 -13.69 -7.79
CA MET A 25 9.65 -15.09 -8.00
C MET A 25 9.03 -15.65 -9.29
N ILE A 26 7.73 -15.43 -9.50
CA ILE A 26 7.03 -15.89 -10.70
C ILE A 26 7.62 -15.21 -11.94
N GLY A 27 7.82 -13.89 -11.91
CA GLY A 27 8.43 -13.14 -13.00
C GLY A 27 9.88 -13.55 -13.27
N GLY A 28 10.67 -13.78 -12.23
CA GLY A 28 12.07 -14.19 -12.34
C GLY A 28 12.25 -15.60 -12.91
N ILE A 29 11.40 -16.55 -12.51
CA ILE A 29 11.36 -17.88 -13.11
C ILE A 29 10.89 -17.77 -14.58
N GLY A 30 9.81 -17.04 -14.84
CA GLY A 30 9.29 -16.82 -16.20
C GLY A 30 10.33 -16.19 -17.14
N ALA A 31 11.15 -15.26 -16.64
CA ALA A 31 12.21 -14.63 -17.43
C ALA A 31 13.28 -15.63 -17.88
N ARG A 32 13.57 -16.65 -17.07
CA ARG A 32 14.51 -17.73 -17.43
C ARG A 32 13.97 -18.68 -18.48
N PHE A 33 12.64 -18.84 -18.55
CA PHE A 33 11.96 -19.65 -19.56
C PHE A 33 11.54 -18.83 -20.79
N GLU A 34 12.03 -17.58 -20.92
CA GLU A 34 11.66 -16.64 -22.00
C GLU A 34 10.14 -16.48 -22.16
N ALA A 35 9.40 -16.58 -21.06
CA ALA A 35 7.96 -16.39 -21.05
C ALA A 35 7.61 -14.93 -21.39
N GLU A 36 6.68 -14.76 -22.33
CA GLU A 36 6.22 -13.44 -22.75
C GLU A 36 5.63 -12.66 -21.57
N GLY A 37 6.04 -11.39 -21.40
CA GLY A 37 5.59 -10.53 -20.31
C GLY A 37 6.31 -10.72 -18.96
N ALA A 38 7.31 -11.61 -18.86
CA ALA A 38 8.05 -11.83 -17.61
C ALA A 38 8.74 -10.56 -17.07
N SER A 39 9.31 -9.73 -17.95
CA SER A 39 9.94 -8.45 -17.59
C SER A 39 8.93 -7.46 -16.98
N THR A 40 7.69 -7.44 -17.48
CA THR A 40 6.60 -6.65 -16.92
C THR A 40 6.24 -7.13 -15.52
N VAL A 41 6.14 -8.45 -15.30
CA VAL A 41 5.85 -9.02 -13.97
C VAL A 41 6.94 -8.67 -12.97
N VAL A 42 8.21 -8.73 -13.36
CA VAL A 42 9.34 -8.31 -12.51
C VAL A 42 9.25 -6.82 -12.17
N GLY A 43 8.91 -5.96 -13.15
CA GLY A 43 8.71 -4.54 -12.92
C GLY A 43 7.56 -4.25 -11.94
N LEU A 44 6.42 -4.93 -12.10
CA LEU A 44 5.28 -4.83 -11.20
C LEU A 44 5.63 -5.32 -9.79
N GLY A 45 6.44 -6.36 -9.65
CA GLY A 45 6.92 -6.83 -8.35
C GLY A 45 7.78 -5.78 -7.62
N TRP A 46 8.68 -5.10 -8.33
CA TRP A 46 9.46 -3.99 -7.74
C TRP A 46 8.58 -2.80 -7.35
N GLY A 47 7.61 -2.44 -8.19
CA GLY A 47 6.59 -1.45 -7.84
C GLY A 47 5.81 -1.87 -6.59
N GLY A 48 5.44 -3.14 -6.51
CA GLY A 48 4.73 -3.74 -5.39
C GLY A 48 5.50 -3.63 -4.07
N ILE A 49 6.80 -3.91 -4.08
CA ILE A 49 7.66 -3.73 -2.89
C ILE A 49 7.70 -2.25 -2.48
N GLY A 50 8.00 -1.35 -3.42
CA GLY A 50 8.12 0.08 -3.13
C GLY A 50 6.85 0.68 -2.52
N PHE A 51 5.70 0.42 -3.15
CA PHE A 51 4.42 0.91 -2.64
C PHE A 51 4.02 0.24 -1.34
N SER A 52 4.30 -1.05 -1.15
CA SER A 52 3.98 -1.74 0.10
C SER A 52 4.79 -1.19 1.28
N PHE A 53 6.08 -0.87 1.07
CA PHE A 53 6.89 -0.18 2.07
C PHE A 53 6.34 1.20 2.41
N LEU A 54 5.98 2.00 1.40
CA LEU A 54 5.34 3.30 1.64
C LEU A 54 4.03 3.14 2.44
N THR A 55 3.25 2.11 2.15
CA THR A 55 2.01 1.80 2.87
C THR A 55 2.27 1.46 4.34
N ILE A 56 3.32 0.68 4.64
CA ILE A 56 3.75 0.37 6.02
C ILE A 56 4.15 1.65 6.75
N ILE A 57 4.99 2.49 6.13
CA ILE A 57 5.48 3.75 6.72
C ILE A 57 4.30 4.68 6.98
N LEU A 58 3.45 4.92 5.99
CA LEU A 58 2.28 5.78 6.12
C LEU A 58 1.28 5.22 7.15
N GLY A 59 1.13 3.90 7.23
CA GLY A 59 0.28 3.24 8.23
C GLY A 59 0.78 3.49 9.65
N ALA A 60 2.10 3.38 9.86
CA ALA A 60 2.74 3.70 11.13
C ALA A 60 2.60 5.19 11.49
N VAL A 61 2.87 6.10 10.54
CA VAL A 61 2.73 7.54 10.73
C VAL A 61 1.27 7.92 11.02
N ALA A 62 0.32 7.29 10.35
CA ALA A 62 -1.11 7.53 10.57
C ALA A 62 -1.56 7.16 11.98
N MET A 63 -0.89 6.24 12.69
CA MET A 63 -1.22 5.92 14.09
C MET A 63 -0.81 7.02 15.08
N GLY A 64 0.26 7.77 14.78
CA GLY A 64 0.81 8.82 15.64
C GLY A 64 0.38 10.25 15.28
N ALA A 65 -0.20 10.44 14.09
CA ALA A 65 -0.52 11.76 13.59
C ALA A 65 -1.77 12.39 14.25
N LYS A 66 -1.76 13.71 14.41
CA LYS A 66 -2.93 14.48 14.88
C LYS A 66 -3.86 14.95 13.75
N GLY A 67 -3.43 14.81 12.49
CA GLY A 67 -4.14 15.32 11.30
C GLY A 67 -4.54 14.22 10.31
N LYS A 68 -5.36 14.62 9.32
CA LYS A 68 -5.90 13.71 8.28
C LYS A 68 -4.93 13.43 7.13
N ILE A 69 -3.89 14.25 7.00
CA ILE A 69 -2.89 14.21 5.93
C ILE A 69 -2.32 12.80 5.69
N PRO A 70 -1.80 12.08 6.71
CA PRO A 70 -1.19 10.77 6.47
C PRO A 70 -2.19 9.71 6.03
N GLY A 71 -3.45 9.79 6.47
CA GLY A 71 -4.48 8.86 5.98
C GLY A 71 -4.85 9.12 4.51
N VAL A 72 -4.87 10.39 4.06
CA VAL A 72 -5.10 10.75 2.64
C VAL A 72 -3.93 10.32 1.78
N LEU A 73 -2.69 10.56 2.23
CA LEU A 73 -1.49 10.05 1.55
C LEU A 73 -1.52 8.53 1.43
N LEU A 74 -1.96 7.83 2.49
CA LEU A 74 -2.06 6.37 2.48
C LEU A 74 -3.07 5.88 1.43
N MET A 75 -4.21 6.55 1.30
CA MET A 75 -5.18 6.22 0.26
C MET A 75 -4.61 6.45 -1.15
N LEU A 76 -3.92 7.56 -1.38
CA LEU A 76 -3.27 7.84 -2.67
C LEU A 76 -2.19 6.79 -2.98
N CYS A 77 -1.40 6.43 -1.97
CA CYS A 77 -0.37 5.41 -2.09
C CYS A 77 -0.96 4.04 -2.38
N ALA A 78 -2.09 3.68 -1.76
CA ALA A 78 -2.81 2.45 -2.03
C ALA A 78 -3.34 2.38 -3.46
N ILE A 79 -3.92 3.48 -3.97
CA ILE A 79 -4.41 3.54 -5.36
C ILE A 79 -3.24 3.37 -6.34
N ALA A 80 -2.16 4.13 -6.14
CA ALA A 80 -0.98 4.03 -6.99
C ALA A 80 -0.33 2.64 -6.90
N GLY A 81 -0.27 2.05 -5.70
CA GLY A 81 0.25 0.70 -5.47
C GLY A 81 -0.63 -0.40 -6.08
N ALA A 82 -1.94 -0.22 -6.17
CA ALA A 82 -2.83 -1.17 -6.83
C ALA A 82 -2.60 -1.20 -8.35
N ILE A 83 -2.29 -0.05 -8.95
CA ILE A 83 -2.01 0.06 -10.38
C ILE A 83 -0.59 -0.43 -10.70
N LEU A 84 0.40 -0.07 -9.87
CA LEU A 84 1.81 -0.31 -10.14
C LEU A 84 2.38 -1.59 -9.51
N GLY A 85 1.67 -2.22 -8.57
CA GLY A 85 2.14 -3.41 -7.83
C GLY A 85 1.70 -4.76 -8.40
N GLY A 86 0.86 -4.76 -9.44
CA GLY A 86 0.27 -5.98 -10.00
C GLY A 86 -0.90 -6.54 -9.19
N THR A 87 -1.51 -7.61 -9.69
CA THR A 87 -2.81 -8.14 -9.19
C THR A 87 -2.75 -8.65 -7.75
N LEU A 88 -1.67 -9.34 -7.37
CA LEU A 88 -1.50 -9.88 -6.02
C LEU A 88 -1.36 -8.77 -4.97
N VAL A 89 -0.62 -7.71 -5.31
CA VAL A 89 -0.44 -6.54 -4.45
C VAL A 89 -1.70 -5.68 -4.43
N ALA A 90 -2.44 -5.60 -5.54
CA ALA A 90 -3.69 -4.85 -5.62
C ALA A 90 -4.71 -5.28 -4.56
N VAL A 91 -4.83 -6.57 -4.28
CA VAL A 91 -5.72 -7.07 -3.20
C VAL A 91 -5.31 -6.52 -1.83
N CYS A 92 -4.01 -6.51 -1.55
CA CYS A 92 -3.46 -5.93 -0.32
C CYS A 92 -3.69 -4.40 -0.29
N MET A 93 -3.59 -3.74 -1.44
CA MET A 93 -3.80 -2.29 -1.54
C MET A 93 -5.26 -1.90 -1.33
N VAL A 94 -6.24 -2.73 -1.68
CA VAL A 94 -7.64 -2.50 -1.31
C VAL A 94 -7.82 -2.51 0.21
N LEU A 95 -7.16 -3.43 0.92
CA LEU A 95 -7.16 -3.44 2.39
C LEU A 95 -6.46 -2.20 2.96
N ALA A 96 -5.35 -1.79 2.36
CA ALA A 96 -4.66 -0.55 2.73
C ALA A 96 -5.53 0.69 2.52
N LEU A 97 -6.30 0.75 1.43
CA LEU A 97 -7.25 1.82 1.15
C LEU A 97 -8.30 1.94 2.27
N ILE A 98 -8.86 0.81 2.71
CA ILE A 98 -9.79 0.76 3.84
C ILE A 98 -9.10 1.22 5.13
N GLY A 99 -7.86 0.78 5.37
CA GLY A 99 -7.04 1.25 6.48
C GLY A 99 -6.83 2.77 6.47
N GLY A 100 -6.55 3.36 5.30
CA GLY A 100 -6.40 4.79 5.09
C GLY A 100 -7.70 5.57 5.31
N LEU A 101 -8.82 5.05 4.84
CA LEU A 101 -10.15 5.62 5.08
C LEU A 101 -10.49 5.63 6.57
N LEU A 102 -10.27 4.52 7.26
CA LEU A 102 -10.48 4.42 8.71
C LEU A 102 -9.52 5.31 9.50
N ALA A 103 -8.28 5.49 9.02
CA ALA A 103 -7.30 6.39 9.59
C ALA A 103 -7.73 7.86 9.46
N THR A 104 -8.27 8.28 8.30
CA THR A 104 -8.72 9.66 8.04
C THR A 104 -10.02 10.03 8.76
N ILE A 105 -11.02 9.12 8.77
CA ILE A 105 -12.29 9.35 9.48
C ILE A 105 -12.05 9.29 11.00
N GLY A 106 -11.13 8.43 11.43
CA GLY A 106 -10.81 8.25 12.84
C GLY A 106 -10.04 9.41 13.48
N THR A 107 -9.54 10.36 12.69
CA THR A 107 -8.89 11.57 13.20
C THR A 107 -9.95 12.52 13.76
N LYS A 108 -9.88 12.83 15.06
CA LYS A 108 -10.76 13.87 15.64
C LYS A 108 -10.51 15.18 14.88
N LYS A 109 -11.59 15.81 14.43
CA LYS A 109 -11.61 16.98 13.53
C LYS A 109 -10.66 18.08 14.05
N ALA A 110 -9.42 18.13 13.56
CA ALA A 110 -8.71 19.39 13.47
C ALA A 110 -9.43 20.16 12.36
N ILE A 111 -10.36 21.02 12.77
CA ILE A 111 -10.97 22.00 11.89
C ILE A 111 -9.79 22.78 11.32
N VAL A 112 -9.50 22.61 10.04
CA VAL A 112 -8.64 23.52 9.30
C VAL A 112 -9.46 24.80 9.21
N VAL A 113 -9.31 25.67 10.23
CA VAL A 113 -9.74 27.06 10.10
C VAL A 113 -8.67 27.69 9.22
N VAL A 114 -8.98 27.80 7.93
CA VAL A 114 -8.27 28.74 7.06
C VAL A 114 -8.74 30.12 7.52
N VAL A 115 -7.94 30.79 8.35
CA VAL A 115 -8.04 32.24 8.58
C VAL A 115 -6.98 32.90 7.70
#